data_AF-A0A952DYQ0-F1
#
_entry.id   AF-A0A952DYQ0-F1
#
_cell.length_a   1.000
_cell.length_b   1.000
_cell.length_c   1.000
_cell.angle_alpha   90.00
_cell.angle_beta   90.00
_cell.angle_gamma   90.00
#
_symmetry.space_group_name_H-M   'P 1'
#
loop_
_entity.id
_entity.type
_entity.pdbx_description
1 polymer ?
#
loop_
_entity_poly.entity_id
_entity_poly.type
_entity_poly.pdbx_seq_one_letter_code
_entity_poly.pdbx_strand_id
1 'polypeptide(L)'
;MMWLPKDERKLLELYYKKIGEPEKEEFIEENDLIKTIFPECNTKHKESSNNYKIWLKGKSKVATANKVLSERKFIKYREAGSSFEFSLSIEGYDLGRKYSSKSGKFWTWCNEYKIWVILGLVIAFLTLVVMVFKN
;
A
#
# COMPACT_ATOMS: atom_id res chain seq x y z
N MET A 1 -0.58 -14.26 -9.77
CA MET A 1 -0.15 -12.91 -9.32
C MET A 1 -0.44 -12.79 -7.84
N MET A 2 0.58 -12.55 -7.01
CA MET A 2 0.41 -12.43 -5.56
C MET A 2 -0.20 -11.06 -5.23
N TRP A 3 -1.36 -11.04 -4.57
CA TRP A 3 -1.98 -9.80 -4.12
C TRP A 3 -1.49 -9.47 -2.71
N LEU A 4 -0.76 -8.35 -2.56
CA LEU A 4 -0.31 -7.90 -1.24
C LEU A 4 -1.46 -7.18 -0.49
N PRO A 5 -1.51 -7.27 0.85
CA PRO A 5 -2.44 -6.47 1.62
C PRO A 5 -2.14 -4.96 1.49
N LYS A 6 -3.09 -4.13 1.91
CA LYS A 6 -3.09 -2.69 1.61
C LYS A 6 -1.85 -1.97 2.15
N ASP A 7 -1.40 -2.32 3.35
CA ASP A 7 -0.34 -1.63 4.05
C ASP A 7 1.02 -1.93 3.39
N GLU A 8 1.27 -3.18 3.01
CA GLU A 8 2.46 -3.61 2.24
C GLU A 8 2.50 -2.98 0.85
N ARG A 9 1.35 -2.90 0.14
CA ARG A 9 1.29 -2.27 -1.19
C ARG A 9 1.68 -0.79 -1.12
N LYS A 10 1.15 -0.06 -0.14
CA LYS A 10 1.43 1.36 0.06
C LYS A 10 2.91 1.59 0.38
N LEU A 11 3.49 0.78 1.25
CA LEU A 11 4.92 0.88 1.56
C LEU A 11 5.79 0.55 0.34
N LEU A 12 5.45 -0.49 -0.42
CA LEU A 12 6.20 -0.86 -1.62
C LEU A 12 6.12 0.23 -2.72
N GLU A 13 4.96 0.88 -2.86
CA GLU A 13 4.80 2.05 -3.74
C GLU A 13 5.68 3.23 -3.25
N LEU A 14 5.74 3.46 -1.94
CA LEU A 14 6.61 4.48 -1.35
C LEU A 14 8.10 4.18 -1.62
N TYR A 15 8.54 2.95 -1.37
CA TYR A 15 9.92 2.52 -1.61
C TYR A 15 10.30 2.68 -3.07
N TYR A 16 9.44 2.25 -4.00
CA TYR A 16 9.67 2.43 -5.42
C TYR A 16 9.89 3.91 -5.79
N LYS A 17 9.04 4.81 -5.26
CA LYS A 17 9.15 6.25 -5.54
C LYS A 17 10.36 6.92 -4.91
N LYS A 18 10.78 6.48 -3.71
CA LYS A 18 11.90 7.07 -2.97
C LYS A 18 13.25 6.55 -3.47
N ILE A 19 13.36 5.25 -3.72
CA ILE A 19 14.62 4.61 -4.12
C ILE A 19 14.89 4.79 -5.61
N GLY A 20 13.85 4.65 -6.45
CA GLY A 20 13.93 4.88 -7.90
C GLY A 20 14.64 3.78 -8.72
N GLU A 21 15.53 3.01 -8.09
CA GLU A 21 16.34 1.96 -8.71
C GLU A 21 16.37 0.68 -7.85
N PRO A 22 16.45 -0.52 -8.45
CA PRO A 22 16.67 -1.76 -7.71
C PRO A 22 18.07 -1.78 -7.08
N GLU A 23 18.20 -2.48 -5.96
CA GLU A 23 19.42 -2.71 -5.18
C GLU A 23 20.10 -1.47 -4.59
N LYS A 24 19.71 -0.26 -4.99
CA LYS A 24 20.14 0.99 -4.39
C LYS A 24 19.63 1.12 -2.95
N GLU A 25 20.49 1.62 -2.07
CA GLU A 25 20.19 1.92 -0.68
C GLU A 25 19.77 3.37 -0.51
N GLU A 26 18.68 3.62 0.22
CA GLU A 26 18.23 4.97 0.59
C GLU A 26 17.71 4.99 2.02
N PHE A 27 17.88 6.13 2.68
CA PHE A 27 17.36 6.37 4.02
C PHE A 27 15.93 6.90 3.95
N ILE A 28 15.04 6.28 4.71
CA ILE A 28 13.65 6.70 4.84
C ILE A 28 13.33 6.88 6.32
N GLU A 29 12.81 8.06 6.65
CA GLU A 29 12.40 8.37 8.02
C GLU A 29 11.20 7.53 8.45
N GLU A 30 11.19 7.09 9.71
CA GLU A 30 10.06 6.35 10.29
C GLU A 30 8.73 7.09 10.11
N ASN A 31 8.76 8.42 10.26
CA ASN A 31 7.58 9.26 10.14
C ASN A 31 6.96 9.23 8.73
N ASP A 32 7.78 9.13 7.68
CA ASP A 32 7.30 9.03 6.29
C ASP A 32 6.60 7.68 6.06
N LEU A 33 7.13 6.60 6.65
CA LEU A 33 6.50 5.27 6.61
C LEU A 33 5.15 5.28 7.31
N ILE A 34 5.10 5.85 8.53
CA ILE A 34 3.87 5.92 9.32
C ILE A 34 2.81 6.75 8.61
N LYS A 35 3.17 7.94 8.08
CA LYS A 35 2.24 8.81 7.33
C LYS A 35 1.66 8.11 6.09
N THR A 36 2.44 7.24 5.46
CA THR A 36 2.00 6.50 4.26
C THR A 36 0.88 5.50 4.60
N ILE A 37 0.99 4.81 5.73
CA ILE A 37 -0.04 3.85 6.18
C ILE A 37 -1.21 4.60 6.85
N PHE A 38 -0.91 5.59 7.69
CA PHE A 38 -1.84 6.39 8.47
C PHE A 38 -1.65 7.89 8.20
N PRO A 39 -2.28 8.42 7.14
CA PRO A 39 -2.17 9.85 6.80
C PRO A 39 -2.78 10.76 7.88
N GLU A 40 -3.70 10.24 8.69
CA GLU A 40 -4.32 10.96 9.84
C GLU A 40 -3.34 11.17 11.01
N CYS A 41 -2.18 10.52 10.99
CA CYS A 41 -1.17 10.67 12.03
C CYS A 41 -0.47 12.04 11.91
N ASN A 42 -1.02 13.06 12.56
CA ASN A 42 -0.38 14.37 12.70
C ASN A 42 0.83 14.27 13.64
N THR A 43 2.02 14.11 13.07
CA THR A 43 3.28 14.04 13.82
C THR A 43 3.67 15.38 14.50
N LYS A 44 2.92 16.46 14.25
CA LYS A 44 3.21 17.81 14.78
C LYS A 44 2.68 18.06 16.21
N HIS A 45 1.71 17.28 16.69
CA HIS A 45 1.16 17.45 18.05
C HIS A 45 1.37 16.17 18.86
N LYS A 46 2.54 16.05 19.47
CA LYS A 46 2.91 14.95 20.38
C LYS A 46 2.21 15.03 21.75
N GLU A 47 1.39 16.05 21.98
CA GLU A 47 0.89 16.44 23.31
C GLU A 47 -0.47 15.83 23.69
N SER A 48 -1.19 15.20 22.75
CA SER A 48 -2.42 14.47 23.10
C SER A 48 -2.14 12.97 23.24
N SER A 49 -2.59 12.39 24.36
CA SER A 49 -2.52 10.93 24.62
C SER A 49 -3.12 10.10 23.46
N ASN A 50 -4.12 10.66 22.77
CA ASN A 50 -4.73 10.01 21.61
C ASN A 50 -3.80 9.97 20.39
N ASN A 51 -3.05 11.04 20.12
CA ASN A 51 -2.09 11.08 19.01
C ASN A 51 -0.95 10.08 19.20
N TYR A 52 -0.48 9.89 20.44
CA TYR A 52 0.54 8.89 20.74
C TYR A 52 0.05 7.45 20.48
N LYS A 53 -1.19 7.13 20.88
CA LYS A 53 -1.80 5.82 20.59
C LYS A 53 -1.92 5.55 19.08
N ILE A 54 -2.33 6.55 18.31
CA ILE A 54 -2.42 6.45 16.85
C ILE A 54 -1.04 6.24 16.23
N TRP A 55 -0.04 7.00 16.69
CA TRP A 55 1.35 6.86 16.24
C TRP A 55 1.91 5.46 16.53
N LEU A 56 1.72 4.94 17.75
CA LEU A 56 2.13 3.57 18.13
C LEU A 56 1.48 2.50 17.25
N LYS A 57 0.18 2.65 16.97
CA LYS A 57 -0.55 1.76 16.06
C LYS A 57 0.05 1.82 14.65
N GLY A 58 0.38 3.02 14.18
CA GLY A 58 1.08 3.24 12.91
C GLY A 58 2.42 2.54 12.85
N LYS A 59 3.26 2.75 13.87
CA LYS A 59 4.56 2.09 14.00
C LYS A 59 4.47 0.57 13.98
N SER A 60 3.54 0.00 14.75
CA SER A 60 3.30 -1.44 14.77
C SER A 60 2.94 -1.98 13.38
N LYS A 61 2.05 -1.30 12.65
CA LYS A 61 1.68 -1.69 11.29
C LYS A 61 2.84 -1.60 10.29
N VAL A 62 3.62 -0.53 10.34
CA VAL A 62 4.82 -0.38 9.50
C VAL A 62 5.79 -1.53 9.76
N ALA A 63 6.05 -1.85 11.03
CA ALA A 63 6.93 -2.94 11.41
C ALA A 63 6.43 -4.30 10.89
N THR A 64 5.13 -4.58 11.04
CA THR A 64 4.53 -5.83 10.51
C THR A 64 4.65 -5.89 8.98
N ALA A 65 4.32 -4.82 8.28
CA ALA A 65 4.39 -4.78 6.81
C ALA A 65 5.83 -4.95 6.31
N ASN A 66 6.81 -4.27 6.94
CA ASN A 66 8.23 -4.40 6.59
C ASN A 66 8.77 -5.78 6.85
N LYS A 67 8.38 -6.40 7.96
CA LYS A 67 8.72 -7.79 8.26
C LYS A 67 8.22 -8.72 7.15
N VAL A 68 6.95 -8.62 6.76
CA VAL A 68 6.36 -9.45 5.70
C VAL A 68 7.02 -9.19 4.34
N LEU A 69 7.31 -7.95 3.99
CA LEU A 69 7.98 -7.59 2.74
C LEU A 69 9.43 -8.12 2.70
N SER A 70 10.13 -8.08 3.83
CA SER A 70 11.49 -8.60 3.98
C SER A 70 11.55 -10.13 3.94
N GLU A 71 10.62 -10.82 4.63
CA GLU A 71 10.48 -12.28 4.59
C GLU A 71 10.24 -12.79 3.15
N ARG A 72 9.51 -12.01 2.35
CA ARG A 72 9.26 -12.28 0.92
C ARG A 72 10.38 -11.81 -0.01
N LYS A 73 11.48 -11.29 0.54
CA LYS A 73 12.66 -10.80 -0.21
C LYS A 73 12.35 -9.66 -1.18
N PHE A 74 11.29 -8.88 -0.94
CA PHE A 74 11.00 -7.69 -1.75
C PHE A 74 11.84 -6.50 -1.34
N ILE A 75 12.18 -6.41 -0.06
CA ILE A 75 13.04 -5.37 0.49
C ILE A 75 14.13 -6.00 1.34
N LYS A 76 15.24 -5.30 1.46
CA LYS A 76 16.20 -5.43 2.55
C LYS A 76 16.15 -4.14 3.35
N TYR A 77 16.23 -4.23 4.67
CA TYR A 77 16.31 -3.02 5.48
C TYR A 77 17.24 -3.20 6.67
N ARG A 78 17.85 -2.09 7.10
CA ARG A 78 18.70 -2.00 8.27
C ARG A 78 18.27 -0.79 9.10
N GLU A 79 18.31 -0.95 10.42
CA GLU A 79 18.04 0.15 11.35
C GLU A 79 19.28 1.04 11.47
N ALA A 80 19.11 2.34 11.23
CA ALA A 80 20.15 3.36 11.29
C ALA A 80 19.67 4.52 12.18
N GLY A 81 19.62 4.26 13.50
CA GLY A 81 19.16 5.23 14.49
C GLY A 81 17.67 5.52 14.37
N SER A 82 17.30 6.78 14.07
CA SER A 82 15.91 7.21 13.83
C SER A 82 15.43 7.01 12.40
N SER A 83 16.29 6.49 11.53
CA SER A 83 16.02 6.24 10.12
C SER A 83 16.21 4.77 9.79
N PHE A 84 15.60 4.35 8.68
CA PHE A 84 15.75 3.00 8.16
C PHE A 84 16.40 3.10 6.79
N GLU A 85 17.45 2.34 6.59
CA GLU A 85 18.08 2.15 5.29
C GLU A 85 17.33 1.03 4.57
N PHE A 86 16.82 1.30 3.37
CA PHE A 86 16.08 0.34 2.57
C PHE A 86 16.74 0.12 1.21
N SER A 87 16.70 -1.12 0.75
CA SER A 87 17.05 -1.52 -0.62
C SER A 87 15.94 -2.40 -1.20
N LEU A 88 15.57 -2.15 -2.46
CA LEU A 88 14.56 -2.95 -3.17
C LEU A 88 15.22 -4.08 -3.94
N SER A 89 14.67 -5.29 -3.86
CA SER A 89 15.01 -6.32 -4.84
C SER A 89 14.40 -5.99 -6.20
N ILE A 90 14.88 -6.64 -7.27
CA ILE A 90 14.30 -6.51 -8.61
C ILE A 90 12.80 -6.81 -8.60
N GLU A 91 12.40 -7.88 -7.90
CA GLU A 91 11.00 -8.28 -7.75
C GLU A 91 10.18 -7.25 -6.98
N GLY A 92 10.74 -6.70 -5.90
CA GLY A 92 10.11 -5.64 -5.12
C GLY A 92 9.94 -4.36 -5.95
N TYR A 93 10.94 -4.01 -6.75
CA TYR A 93 10.93 -2.85 -7.64
C TYR A 93 9.83 -2.97 -8.70
N ASP A 94 9.76 -4.10 -9.40
CA ASP A 94 8.74 -4.33 -10.42
C ASP A 94 7.33 -4.28 -9.86
N LEU A 95 7.15 -4.87 -8.67
CA LEU A 95 5.86 -4.89 -8.00
C LEU A 95 5.48 -3.50 -7.48
N GLY A 96 6.44 -2.73 -6.94
CA GLY A 96 6.25 -1.34 -6.54
C GLY A 96 5.89 -0.43 -7.72
N ARG A 97 6.59 -0.57 -8.86
CA ARG A 97 6.26 0.10 -10.13
C ARG A 97 4.82 -0.19 -10.56
N LYS A 98 4.43 -1.46 -10.49
CA LYS A 98 3.07 -1.88 -10.84
C LYS A 98 2.03 -1.21 -9.96
N TYR A 99 2.23 -1.14 -8.64
CA TYR A 99 1.30 -0.46 -7.74
C TYR A 99 1.28 1.06 -7.95
N SER A 100 2.42 1.67 -8.30
CA SER A 100 2.49 3.10 -8.62
C SER A 100 1.76 3.46 -9.93
N SER A 101 1.63 2.53 -10.87
CA SER A 101 1.01 2.77 -12.19
C SER A 101 -0.50 3.08 -12.11
N LYS A 102 -1.00 3.89 -13.04
CA LYS A 102 -2.44 4.24 -13.14
C LYS A 102 -3.33 3.00 -13.32
N SER A 103 -2.88 2.04 -14.13
CA SER A 103 -3.57 0.76 -14.31
C SER A 103 -3.55 -0.07 -13.03
N GLY A 104 -2.43 -0.12 -12.30
CA GLY A 104 -2.34 -0.80 -11.01
C GLY A 104 -3.29 -0.24 -9.95
N LYS A 105 -3.52 1.08 -9.96
CA LYS A 105 -4.52 1.74 -9.09
C LYS A 105 -5.94 1.37 -9.47
N PHE A 106 -6.27 1.31 -10.76
CA PHE A 106 -7.58 0.85 -11.22
C PHE A 106 -7.84 -0.61 -10.83
N TRP A 107 -6.87 -1.51 -11.06
CA TRP A 107 -6.98 -2.91 -10.64
C TRP A 107 -7.10 -3.05 -9.12
N THR A 108 -6.39 -2.20 -8.37
CA THR A 108 -6.50 -2.13 -6.91
C THR A 108 -7.92 -1.79 -6.47
N TRP A 109 -8.49 -0.75 -7.08
CA TRP A 109 -9.85 -0.34 -6.81
C TRP A 109 -10.86 -1.43 -7.18
N CYS A 110 -10.78 -1.99 -8.40
CA CYS A 110 -11.65 -3.09 -8.80
C CYS A 110 -11.54 -4.30 -7.87
N ASN A 111 -10.34 -4.63 -7.36
CA ASN A 111 -10.15 -5.74 -6.46
C ASN A 111 -10.77 -5.50 -5.07
N GLU A 112 -10.72 -4.26 -4.57
CA GLU A 112 -11.33 -3.86 -3.30
C GLU A 112 -12.86 -3.82 -3.37
N TYR A 113 -13.42 -3.46 -4.54
CA TYR A 113 -14.87 -3.34 -4.75
C TYR A 113 -15.47 -4.46 -5.62
N LYS A 114 -14.80 -5.63 -5.74
CA LYS A 114 -15.22 -6.73 -6.63
C LYS A 114 -16.70 -7.08 -6.52
N ILE A 115 -17.21 -7.19 -5.30
CA ILE A 115 -18.60 -7.55 -5.02
C ILE A 115 -19.56 -6.50 -5.60
N TRP A 116 -19.26 -5.22 -5.41
CA TRP A 116 -20.09 -4.12 -5.91
C TRP A 116 -20.04 -4.00 -7.44
N VAL A 117 -18.88 -4.23 -8.04
CA VAL A 117 -18.73 -4.23 -9.50
C VAL A 117 -19.53 -5.38 -10.13
N ILE A 118 -19.46 -6.59 -9.55
CA ILE A 118 -20.25 -7.73 -10.01
C ILE A 118 -21.74 -7.46 -9.84
N LEU A 119 -22.16 -6.92 -8.69
CA LEU A 119 -23.56 -6.59 -8.42
C LEU A 119 -24.11 -5.57 -9.44
N GLY A 120 -23.34 -4.53 -9.75
CA GLY A 120 -23.71 -3.53 -10.75
C GLY A 120 -23.86 -4.12 -12.16
N LEU A 121 -22.97 -5.04 -12.55
CA LEU A 121 -23.07 -5.74 -13.84
C LEU A 121 -24.30 -6.64 -13.91
N VAL A 122 -24.63 -7.36 -12.83
CA VAL A 122 -25.83 -8.21 -12.77
C VAL A 122 -27.09 -7.37 -12.89
N ILE A 123 -27.17 -6.23 -12.20
CA ILE A 123 -28.32 -5.32 -12.30
C ILE A 123 -28.47 -4.77 -13.72
N ALA A 124 -27.37 -4.30 -14.33
CA ALA A 124 -27.38 -3.79 -15.69
C ALA A 124 -27.83 -4.86 -16.70
N PHE A 125 -27.36 -6.10 -16.54
CA PHE A 125 -27.78 -7.22 -17.36
C PHE A 125 -29.27 -7.53 -17.21
N LEU A 126 -29.79 -7.58 -15.97
CA LEU A 126 -31.21 -7.79 -15.71
C LEU A 126 -32.09 -6.70 -16.33
N THR A 127 -31.68 -5.43 -16.25
CA THR A 127 -32.42 -4.33 -16.88
C THR A 127 -32.47 -4.45 -18.41
N LEU A 128 -31.39 -4.92 -19.03
CA LEU A 128 -31.32 -5.12 -20.48
C LEU A 128 -32.23 -6.26 -20.93
N VAL A 129 -32.23 -7.38 -20.20
CA VAL A 129 -33.13 -8.51 -20.46
C VAL A 129 -34.59 -8.08 -20.37
N VAL A 130 -34.98 -7.35 -19.33
CA VAL A 130 -36.36 -6.85 -19.17
C VAL A 130 -36.76 -5.92 -20.31
N MET A 131 -35.87 -5.04 -20.78
CA MET A 131 -36.14 -4.18 -21.94
C MET A 131 -36.38 -4.99 -23.23
N VAL A 132 -35.59 -6.03 -23.48
CA VAL A 132 -35.73 -6.87 -24.67
C VAL A 132 -37.05 -7.64 -24.67
N PHE A 133 -37.48 -8.19 -23.54
CA PHE A 133 -38.73 -8.95 -23.47
C PHE A 133 -40.00 -8.08 -23.46
N LYS A 134 -39.88 -6.78 -23.21
CA LYS A 134 -41.00 -5.85 -23.17
C LYS A 134 -41.29 -5.21 -24.55
N ASN A 135 -40.40 -5.38 -25.51
CA ASN A 135 -40.50 -4.91 -26.89
C ASN A 135 -40.92 -6.04 -27.82
#